data_AF-A0A7C2STE1-F1
#
_entry.id   AF-A0A7C2STE1-F1
#
_cell.length_a   1.000
_cell.length_b   1.000
_cell.length_c   1.000
_cell.angle_alpha   90.00
_cell.angle_beta   90.00
_cell.angle_gamma   90.00
#
_symmetry.space_group_name_H-M   'P 1'
#
loop_
_entity.id
_entity.type
_entity.pdbx_description
1 polymer ?
#
loop_
_entity_poly.entity_id
_entity_poly.type
_entity_poly.pdbx_seq_one_letter_code
_entity_poly.pdbx_strand_id
1 'polypeptide(L)' 'MNKLLYSLVQEILYFGTYLPHRKPHKVNMEPHKARTQSKNHLWAMLSCYFFGYHFEHHDDVRVPWGKLYKTKKVV' A
#
# COMPACT_ATOMS: atom_id res chain seq x y z
N MET A 1 0.59 26.68 10.20
CA MET A 1 -0.57 25.78 10.00
C MET A 1 -0.58 25.04 8.67
N ASN A 2 0.01 25.56 7.59
CA ASN A 2 -0.07 24.91 6.26
C ASN A 2 0.94 23.77 6.01
N LYS A 3 2.09 23.72 6.70
CA LYS A 3 3.13 22.71 6.45
C LYS A 3 2.72 21.26 6.83
N LEU A 4 1.93 21.09 7.91
CA LEU A 4 1.47 19.79 8.36
C LEU A 4 0.44 19.16 7.40
N LEU A 5 -0.46 19.98 6.83
CA LEU A 5 -1.45 19.50 5.86
C LEU A 5 -0.79 19.04 4.55
N TYR A 6 0.19 19.80 4.04
CA TYR A 6 0.93 19.42 2.83
C TYR A 6 1.74 18.13 3.01
N SER A 7 2.33 17.95 4.19
CA SER A 7 3.07 16.73 4.52
C SER A 7 2.15 15.51 4.46
N LEU A 8 0.96 15.53 5.07
CA LEU A 8 0.04 14.38 5.05
C LEU A 8 -0.43 14.01 3.64
N VAL A 9 -0.71 15.00 2.78
CA VAL A 9 -1.08 14.74 1.38
C VAL A 9 0.08 14.12 0.61
N GLN A 10 1.31 14.59 0.82
CA GLN A 10 2.51 14.00 0.21
C GLN A 10 2.75 12.56 0.65
N GLU A 11 2.54 12.24 1.93
CA GLU A 11 2.65 10.88 2.46
C GLU A 11 1.68 9.92 1.75
N ILE A 12 0.41 10.32 1.57
CA ILE A 12 -0.59 9.53 0.85
C ILE A 12 -0.19 9.32 -0.61
N LEU A 13 0.27 10.36 -1.31
CA LEU A 13 0.68 10.23 -2.71
C LEU A 13 1.94 9.37 -2.87
N TYR A 14 2.89 9.51 -1.95
CA TYR A 14 4.13 8.75 -1.98
C TYR A 14 3.89 7.28 -1.67
N PHE A 15 3.23 6.95 -0.56
CA PHE A 15 3.02 5.57 -0.12
C PHE A 15 1.82 4.89 -0.78
N GLY A 16 0.81 5.64 -1.19
CA GLY A 16 -0.40 5.14 -1.85
C GLY A 16 -0.28 5.07 -3.38
N THR A 17 0.53 5.89 -4.02
CA THR A 17 0.60 5.92 -5.50
C THR A 17 2.00 5.65 -6.02
N TYR A 18 2.99 6.48 -5.69
CA TYR A 18 4.30 6.41 -6.32
C TYR A 18 5.09 5.15 -5.94
N LEU A 19 5.29 4.89 -4.65
CA LEU A 19 6.12 3.79 -4.18
C LEU A 19 5.60 2.40 -4.59
N PRO A 20 4.28 2.08 -4.54
CA PRO A 20 3.79 0.78 -4.98
C PRO A 20 3.81 0.59 -6.51
N HIS A 21 3.78 1.67 -7.30
CA HIS A 21 3.69 1.61 -8.76
C HIS A 21 4.93 2.07 -9.53
N ARG A 22 5.98 2.57 -8.85
CA ARG A 22 7.20 3.01 -9.54
C ARG A 22 7.85 1.86 -10.34
N LYS A 23 8.45 2.18 -11.48
CA LYS A 23 9.19 1.23 -12.34
C LYS A 23 10.55 0.85 -11.71
N PRO A 24 11.19 -0.26 -12.13
CA PRO A 24 10.70 -1.28 -13.07
C PRO A 24 9.66 -2.21 -12.44
N HIS A 25 8.75 -2.73 -13.26
CA HIS A 25 7.81 -3.77 -12.84
C HIS A 25 8.45 -5.16 -12.98
N LYS A 26 8.10 -6.04 -12.06
CA LYS A 26 8.52 -7.46 -12.07
C LYS A 26 7.31 -8.32 -12.45
N VAL A 27 7.57 -9.57 -12.87
CA VAL A 27 6.51 -10.52 -13.25
C VAL A 27 5.50 -10.73 -12.12
N ASN A 28 5.94 -10.77 -10.87
CA ASN A 28 5.08 -10.93 -9.69
C ASN A 28 4.23 -9.71 -9.32
N MET A 29 4.27 -8.65 -10.15
CA MET A 29 3.47 -7.44 -9.97
C MET A 29 2.28 -7.39 -10.92
N GLU A 30 2.23 -8.29 -11.89
CA GLU A 30 1.13 -8.40 -12.83
C GLU A 30 -0.10 -9.03 -12.15
N PRO A 31 -1.33 -8.68 -12.59
CA PRO A 31 -1.66 -7.73 -13.67
C PRO A 31 -1.69 -6.26 -13.23
N HIS A 32 -1.62 -6.00 -11.91
CA HIS A 32 -1.96 -4.70 -11.32
C HIS A 32 -0.81 -3.68 -11.34
N LYS A 33 0.40 -4.12 -11.71
CA LYS A 33 1.64 -3.32 -11.69
C LYS A 33 1.89 -2.66 -10.33
N ALA A 34 1.52 -3.37 -9.26
CA ALA A 34 1.58 -2.93 -7.87
C ALA A 34 2.42 -3.90 -7.02
N ARG A 35 2.93 -3.43 -5.87
CA ARG A 35 3.62 -4.29 -4.88
C ARG A 35 2.99 -4.17 -3.50
N THR A 36 2.99 -5.30 -2.82
CA THR A 36 2.91 -5.38 -1.36
C THR A 36 4.24 -4.96 -0.75
N GLN A 37 4.23 -4.01 0.19
CA GLN A 37 5.39 -3.61 0.99
C GLN A 37 5.52 -4.56 2.18
N SER A 38 6.74 -5.02 2.49
CA SER A 38 7.04 -5.92 3.62
C SER A 38 6.98 -5.24 5.00
N LYS A 39 6.30 -4.09 5.11
CA LYS A 39 6.32 -3.28 6.33
C LYS A 39 5.63 -4.00 7.50
N ASN A 40 6.14 -3.73 8.70
CA ASN A 40 5.65 -4.29 9.95
C ASN A 40 4.17 -3.90 10.17
N HIS A 41 3.31 -4.90 10.40
CA HIS A 41 1.87 -4.67 10.62
C HIS A 41 1.62 -3.81 11.87
N LEU A 42 2.52 -3.84 12.85
CA LEU A 42 2.43 -3.00 14.04
C LEU A 42 2.51 -1.51 13.67
N TRP A 43 3.45 -1.14 12.79
CA TRP A 43 3.58 0.24 12.31
C TRP A 43 2.43 0.65 11.40
N ALA A 44 1.90 -0.28 10.60
CA ALA A 44 0.70 -0.03 9.78
C ALA A 44 -0.54 0.24 10.67
N MET A 45 -0.68 -0.51 11.76
CA MET A 45 -1.77 -0.34 12.73
C MET A 45 -1.64 0.99 13.49
N LEU A 46 -0.44 1.34 13.96
CA LEU A 46 -0.19 2.59 14.69
C LEU A 46 -0.30 3.85 13.82
N SER A 47 0.04 3.75 12.54
CA SER A 47 -0.10 4.87 11.60
C SER A 47 -1.50 4.95 10.97
N CYS A 48 -2.40 4.00 11.24
CA CYS A 48 -3.68 3.82 10.55
C CYS A 48 -3.56 3.67 9.02
N TYR A 49 -2.37 3.38 8.50
CA TYR A 49 -2.11 3.23 7.07
C TYR A 49 -1.64 1.81 6.77
N PHE A 50 -2.58 0.95 6.38
CA PHE A 50 -2.30 -0.39 5.85
C PHE A 50 -1.88 -0.37 4.38
N PHE A 51 -1.32 0.73 3.86
CA PHE A 51 -0.84 0.88 2.47
C PHE A 51 0.23 -0.13 2.05
N GLY A 52 0.73 -0.94 2.98
CA GLY A 52 1.62 -2.05 2.67
C GLY A 52 0.96 -3.09 1.77
N TYR A 53 -0.34 -3.35 1.88
CA TYR A 53 -1.04 -4.39 1.10
C TYR A 53 -1.64 -3.89 -0.21
N HIS A 54 -0.86 -3.11 -0.96
CA HIS A 54 -1.39 -2.39 -2.11
C HIS A 54 -1.78 -3.32 -3.27
N PHE A 55 -1.03 -4.40 -3.50
CA PHE A 55 -1.40 -5.37 -4.54
C PHE A 55 -2.71 -6.08 -4.18
N GLU A 56 -2.84 -6.52 -2.94
CA GLU A 56 -4.05 -7.20 -2.45
C GLU A 56 -5.27 -6.28 -2.48
N HIS A 57 -5.08 -4.97 -2.25
CA HIS A 57 -6.14 -3.98 -2.41
C HIS A 57 -6.65 -3.90 -3.86
N HIS A 58 -5.76 -3.95 -4.86
CA HIS A 58 -6.17 -3.99 -6.27
C HIS A 58 -6.78 -5.34 -6.65
N ASP A 59 -6.32 -6.44 -6.04
CA ASP A 59 -6.87 -7.79 -6.29
C ASP A 59 -8.29 -7.96 -5.74
N ASP A 60 -8.60 -7.37 -4.57
CA ASP A 60 -9.96 -7.28 -4.03
C ASP A 60 -10.20 -5.97 -3.27
N VAL A 61 -10.69 -4.96 -4.01
CA VAL A 61 -11.00 -3.61 -3.50
C VAL A 61 -12.07 -3.59 -2.40
N ARG A 62 -12.84 -4.67 -2.25
CA ARG A 62 -13.93 -4.77 -1.25
C ARG A 62 -13.40 -5.13 0.12
N VAL A 63 -12.20 -5.69 0.21
CA VAL A 63 -11.60 -6.08 1.48
C VAL A 63 -11.10 -4.81 2.19
N PRO A 64 -11.57 -4.53 3.42
CA PRO A 64 -11.09 -3.38 4.17
C PRO A 64 -9.59 -3.48 4.40
N TRP A 65 -8.90 -2.33 4.33
CA TRP A 65 -7.44 -2.23 4.48
C TRP A 65 -6.86 -2.98 5.69
N GLY A 66 -7.52 -2.90 6.85
CA GLY A 66 -7.11 -3.61 8.07
C GLY A 66 -7.28 -5.13 8.04
N LYS A 67 -7.85 -5.71 6.98
CA LYS A 67 -8.03 -7.16 6.79
C LYS A 67 -7.23 -7.73 5.62
N LEU A 68 -6.55 -6.89 4.82
CA LEU A 68 -5.80 -7.31 3.64
C LEU A 68 -4.65 -8.28 3.95
N TYR A 69 -4.12 -8.28 5.18
CA TYR A 69 -3.10 -9.26 5.59
C TYR A 69 -3.57 -10.71 5.48
N LYS A 70 -4.90 -10.94 5.50
CA LYS A 70 -5.51 -12.27 5.36
C LYS A 70 -5.65 -12.72 3.91
N THR A 71 -5.55 -11.80 2.95
CA THR A 71 -5.76 -12.08 1.52
C THR A 71 -4.46 -12.24 0.76
N LYS A 72 -3.31 -12.03 1.42
CA LYS A 72 -2.00 -12.25 0.84
C LYS A 72 -1.85 -13.72 0.43
N LYS A 73 -1.77 -13.95 -0.88
CA LYS A 73 -1.42 -15.26 -1.44
C LYS A 73 0.10 -15.43 -1.31
N VAL A 74 0.54 -16.64 -0.95
CA VAL A 74 1.96 -16.98 -1.01
C VAL A 74 2.30 -17.11 -2.50
N VAL A 75 2.99 -16.11 -3.05
CA VAL A 75 3.53 -16.10 -4.42
C VAL A 75 5.03 -16.14 -4.33
#